data_AF-A0A132TJW6-F1
#
_entry.id   AF-A0A132TJW6-F1
#
_cell.length_a   1.000
_cell.length_b   1.000
_cell.length_c   1.000
_cell.angle_alpha   90.00
_cell.angle_beta   90.00
_cell.angle_gamma   90.00
#
_symmetry.space_group_name_H-M   'P 1'
#
loop_
_entity.id
_entity.type
_entity.pdbx_description
1 polymer ?
#
loop_
_entity_poly.entity_id
_entity_poly.type
_entity_poly.pdbx_seq_one_letter_code
_entity_poly.pdbx_strand_id
1 'polypeptide(L)' 'MNEIERIKAEIEVWENAAIVYADALAECEKYGDYGGRQYNEHMIEYCRIRAKKLDVDLQQLKSA' A
#
# COMPACT_ATOMS: atom_id res chain seq x y z
N MET A 1 6.74 14.40 -16.46
CA MET A 1 5.75 13.89 -15.49
C MET A 1 5.36 15.05 -14.60
N ASN A 2 4.08 15.42 -14.59
CA ASN A 2 3.59 16.47 -13.68
C ASN A 2 3.34 15.89 -12.27
N GLU A 3 3.13 16.76 -11.28
CA GLU A 3 2.99 16.33 -9.88
C GLU A 3 1.80 15.38 -9.65
N ILE A 4 0.69 15.61 -10.36
CA ILE A 4 -0.50 14.75 -10.33
C ILE A 4 -0.18 13.34 -10.84
N GLU A 5 0.55 13.22 -11.95
CA GLU A 5 0.98 11.94 -12.52
C GLU A 5 1.94 11.21 -11.58
N ARG A 6 2.87 11.95 -10.95
CA ARG A 6 3.80 11.39 -9.96
C ARG A 6 3.06 10.80 -8.76
N ILE A 7 2.10 11.53 -8.19
CA ILE A 7 1.33 11.08 -7.03
C ILE A 7 0.47 9.86 -7.38
N LYS A 8 -0.17 9.84 -8.56
CA LYS A 8 -0.92 8.68 -9.04
C LYS A 8 -0.05 7.43 -9.15
N ALA A 9 1.13 7.56 -9.76
CA ALA A 9 2.07 6.45 -9.86
C ALA A 9 2.55 5.97 -8.48
N GLU A 10 2.75 6.88 -7.53
CA GLU A 10 3.13 6.52 -6.17
C GLU A 10 2.00 5.78 -5.42
N ILE A 11 0.74 6.21 -5.58
CA ILE A 11 -0.43 5.48 -5.05
C ILE A 11 -0.46 4.05 -5.59
N GLU A 12 -0.31 3.88 -6.91
CA GLU A 12 -0.30 2.57 -7.56
C GLU A 12 0.81 1.67 -7.01
N VAL A 13 2.00 2.21 -6.75
CA VAL A 13 3.10 1.47 -6.11
C VAL A 13 2.69 0.96 -4.72
N TRP A 14 2.07 1.80 -3.89
CA TRP A 14 1.63 1.39 -2.55
C TRP A 14 0.49 0.36 -2.59
N GLU A 15 -0.45 0.50 -3.52
CA GLU A 15 -1.53 -0.47 -3.72
C GLU A 15 -0.99 -1.82 -4.17
N ASN A 16 -0.07 -1.83 -5.14
CA ASN A 16 0.60 -3.05 -5.61
C ASN A 16 1.44 -3.70 -4.51
N ALA A 17 2.15 -2.92 -3.70
CA ALA A 17 2.88 -3.45 -2.55
C ALA A 17 1.95 -4.14 -1.54
N ALA A 18 0.78 -3.56 -1.26
CA ALA A 18 -0.21 -4.17 -0.36
C ALA A 18 -0.73 -5.51 -0.90
N ILE A 19 -0.87 -5.67 -2.22
CA ILE A 19 -1.25 -6.95 -2.85
C ILE A 19 -0.16 -8.00 -2.64
N VAL A 20 1.11 -7.64 -2.89
CA VAL A 20 2.24 -8.57 -2.68
C VAL A 20 2.32 -9.05 -1.23
N TYR A 21 2.14 -8.14 -0.26
CA TYR A 21 2.12 -8.52 1.15
C TYR A 21 0.89 -9.37 1.52
N ALA A 22 -0.25 -9.16 0.87
CA ALA A 22 -1.44 -10.00 1.07
C ALA A 22 -1.23 -11.43 0.54
N ASP A 23 -0.57 -11.58 -0.62
CA ASP A 23 -0.21 -12.90 -1.15
C ASP A 23 0.78 -13.62 -0.23
N ALA A 24 1.80 -12.91 0.28
CA ALA A 24 2.76 -13.45 1.24
C ALA A 24 2.08 -13.82 2.58
N LEU A 25 1.10 -13.01 3.04
CA LEU A 25 0.31 -13.31 4.23
C LEU A 25 -0.40 -14.67 4.10
N ALA A 26 -1.02 -14.93 2.95
CA ALA A 26 -1.70 -16.20 2.69
C ALA A 26 -0.74 -17.40 2.74
N GLU A 27 0.51 -17.25 2.28
CA GLU A 27 1.54 -18.27 2.42
C GLU A 27 1.95 -18.48 3.89
N CYS A 28 2.18 -17.40 4.64
CA CYS A 28 2.51 -17.47 6.06
C CYS A 28 1.39 -18.15 6.87
N GLU A 29 0.12 -17.87 6.56
CA GLU A 29 -1.04 -18.56 7.13
C GLU A 29 -1.03 -20.06 6.82
N LYS A 30 -0.80 -20.42 5.55
CA LYS A 30 -0.76 -21.81 5.08
C LYS A 30 0.30 -22.64 5.81
N TYR A 31 1.48 -22.07 6.05
CA TYR A 31 2.60 -22.79 6.68
C TYR A 31 2.73 -22.53 8.19
N GLY A 32 1.82 -21.76 8.78
CA GLY A 32 1.84 -21.48 10.22
C GLY A 32 2.98 -20.55 10.66
N ASP A 33 3.56 -19.75 9.76
CA ASP A 33 4.56 -18.74 10.10
C ASP A 33 3.89 -17.55 10.80
N TYR A 34 3.98 -17.51 12.13
CA TYR A 34 3.39 -16.43 12.93
C TYR A 34 4.15 -15.11 12.79
N GLY A 35 5.47 -15.15 12.64
CA GLY A 35 6.29 -13.94 12.52
C GLY A 35 6.07 -13.26 11.17
N GLY A 36 6.06 -14.05 10.10
CA GLY A 36 5.73 -13.57 8.76
C GLY A 36 4.32 -13.01 8.65
N ARG A 37 3.32 -13.63 9.32
CA ARG A 37 1.96 -13.09 9.37
C ARG A 37 1.90 -11.68 9.95
N GLN A 38 2.43 -11.48 11.15
CA GLN A 38 2.40 -10.17 11.82
C GLN A 38 3.13 -9.09 11.01
N TYR A 39 4.25 -9.46 10.38
CA TYR A 39 4.98 -8.55 9.50
C TYR A 39 4.14 -8.15 8.28
N ASN A 40 3.56 -9.12 7.57
CA ASN A 40 2.77 -8.86 6.38
C ASN A 40 1.50 -8.05 6.70
N GLU A 41 0.80 -8.34 7.81
CA GLU A 41 -0.34 -7.55 8.29
C GLU A 41 0.04 -6.08 8.51
N HIS A 42 1.15 -5.83 9.21
CA HIS A 42 1.65 -4.49 9.45
C HIS A 42 2.00 -3.76 8.14
N MET A 43 2.64 -4.45 7.20
CA MET A 43 3.03 -3.86 5.92
C MET A 43 1.82 -3.54 5.04
N ILE A 44 0.79 -4.39 5.04
CA ILE A 44 -0.48 -4.11 4.35
C ILE A 44 -1.11 -2.83 4.90
N GLU A 45 -1.19 -2.70 6.23
CA GLU A 45 -1.72 -1.49 6.87
C GLU A 45 -0.89 -0.25 6.52
N TYR A 46 0.44 -0.36 6.61
CA TYR A 46 1.36 0.71 6.25
C TYR A 46 1.15 1.20 4.81
N CYS A 47 1.12 0.28 3.85
CA CYS A 47 0.90 0.60 2.43
C CYS A 47 -0.44 1.33 2.22
N ARG A 48 -1.52 0.85 2.84
CA ARG A 48 -2.84 1.48 2.76
C ARG A 48 -2.85 2.90 3.34
N ILE A 49 -2.16 3.11 4.48
CA ILE A 49 -2.04 4.44 5.08
C ILE A 49 -1.28 5.40 4.16
N ARG A 50 -0.22 4.92 3.50
CA ARG A 50 0.57 5.74 2.54
C ARG A 50 -0.26 6.10 1.30
N ALA A 51 -0.93 5.13 0.68
CA ALA A 51 -1.81 5.35 -0.46
C ALA A 51 -2.92 6.37 -0.12
N LYS A 52 -3.57 6.21 1.05
CA LYS A 52 -4.63 7.13 1.49
C LYS A 52 -4.14 8.57 1.69
N LYS A 53 -2.95 8.78 2.25
CA LYS A 53 -2.38 10.12 2.43
C LYS A 53 -2.15 10.79 1.07
N LEU A 54 -1.57 10.06 0.13
CA LEU A 54 -1.32 10.56 -1.22
C LEU A 54 -2.63 10.85 -1.98
N ASP A 55 -3.67 10.03 -1.80
CA ASP A 55 -4.98 10.31 -2.39
C ASP A 55 -5.58 11.62 -1.83
N VAL A 56 -5.46 11.87 -0.52
CA VAL A 56 -5.86 13.16 0.08
C VAL A 56 -5.10 14.33 -0.56
N ASP A 57 -3.78 14.22 -0.68
CA ASP A 57 -2.94 15.26 -1.31
C ASP A 57 -3.36 15.49 -2.78
N LEU A 58 -3.67 14.40 -3.50
CA LEU A 58 -4.14 14.45 -4.89
C LEU A 58 -5.48 15.17 -5.02
N GLN A 59 -6.42 14.94 -4.10
CA GLN A 59 -7.71 15.64 -4.12
C GLN A 59 -7.55 17.14 -3.82
N GLN A 60 -6.65 17.50 -2.91
CA GLN A 60 -6.34 18.91 -2.63
C GLN A 60 -5.76 19.60 -3.86
N LEU A 61 -4.81 18.96 -4.56
CA LEU A 61 -4.20 19.51 -5.78
C LEU A 61 -5.18 19.68 -6.94
N LYS A 62 -6.18 18.79 -7.06
CA LYS A 62 -7.22 18.90 -8.10
C LYS A 62 -8.27 19.98 -7.80
N SER A 63 -8.37 20.38 -6.53
CA SER A 63 -9.36 21.36 -6.04
C SER A 63 -8.77 22.78 -5.93
N ALA A 64 -7.47 22.94 -6.19
CA ALA A 64 -6.75 24.22 -6.22
C ALA A 64 -6.69 24.79 -7.64
#